data_AF-A0A7V5H576-F1
#
_entry.id   AF-A0A7V5H576-F1
#
_cell.length_a   1.000
_cell.length_b   1.000
_cell.length_c   1.000
_cell.angle_alpha   90.00
_cell.angle_beta   90.00
_cell.angle_gamma   90.00
#
_symmetry.space_group_name_H-M   'P 1'
#
loop_
_entity.id
_entity.type
_entity.pdbx_description
1 polymer ?
#
loop_
_entity_poly.entity_id
_entity_poly.type
_entity_poly.pdbx_seq_one_letter_code
_entity_poly.pdbx_strand_id
1 'polypeptide(L)'
;MKKFILAVVAVFVAWGILDMIIHGLILEPLYQQSAQLWRPEGEMMMGLMYIVSLLSSIFFVWIYYALINKSMKNALLYGLFYGLTTGISMGYGTYSFMPIPYLLALGWFLGTVLETVVAGALLGWIIKEEEKKE
;
A
#
# COMPACT_ATOMS: atom_id res chain seq x y z
N MET A 1 13.68 -10.62 -14.23
CA MET A 1 13.86 -9.14 -14.28
C MET A 1 12.71 -8.38 -14.94
N LYS A 2 12.30 -8.67 -16.19
CA LYS A 2 11.18 -7.95 -16.86
C LYS A 2 9.87 -7.98 -16.06
N LYS A 3 9.46 -9.17 -15.58
CA LYS A 3 8.26 -9.35 -14.72
C LYS A 3 8.37 -8.59 -13.40
N PHE A 4 9.57 -8.48 -12.82
CA PHE A 4 9.81 -7.73 -11.58
C PHE A 4 9.56 -6.24 -11.79
N ILE A 5 10.19 -5.63 -12.80
CA ILE A 5 10.01 -4.20 -13.13
C ILE A 5 8.54 -3.91 -13.44
N LEU A 6 7.88 -4.76 -14.24
CA LEU A 6 6.45 -4.61 -14.55
C LEU A 6 5.58 -4.65 -13.28
N ALA A 7 5.87 -5.57 -12.37
CA ALA A 7 5.15 -5.67 -11.09
C ALA A 7 5.37 -4.45 -10.20
N VAL A 8 6.60 -3.92 -10.10
CA VAL A 8 6.88 -2.68 -9.37
C VAL A 8 6.06 -1.53 -9.92
N VAL A 9 6.08 -1.31 -11.24
CA VAL A 9 5.31 -0.23 -11.87
C VAL A 9 3.81 -0.42 -11.64
N ALA A 10 3.30 -1.65 -11.81
CA ALA A 10 1.88 -1.95 -11.60
C ALA A 10 1.42 -1.68 -10.17
N VAL A 11 2.21 -2.11 -9.16
CA VAL A 11 1.90 -1.86 -7.75
C VAL A 11 1.99 -0.37 -7.41
N PHE A 12 3.05 0.31 -7.84
CA PHE A 12 3.22 1.75 -7.60
C PHE A 12 2.05 2.58 -8.17
N VAL A 13 1.64 2.29 -9.42
CA VAL A 13 0.51 2.98 -10.06
C VAL A 13 -0.80 2.63 -9.37
N ALA A 14 -1.03 1.37 -9.02
CA ALA A 14 -2.26 0.94 -8.35
C ALA A 14 -2.41 1.60 -6.98
N TRP A 15 -1.34 1.65 -6.18
CA TRP A 15 -1.32 2.39 -4.92
C TRP A 15 -1.57 3.87 -5.12
N GLY A 16 -0.91 4.54 -6.07
CA GLY A 16 -1.17 5.96 -6.33
C GLY A 16 -2.62 6.26 -6.70
N ILE A 17 -3.28 5.40 -7.47
CA ILE A 17 -4.71 5.53 -7.81
C ILE A 17 -5.59 5.32 -6.57
N LEU A 18 -5.32 4.26 -5.80
CA LEU A 18 -6.08 3.96 -4.58
C LEU A 18 -5.89 5.03 -3.51
N ASP A 19 -4.67 5.53 -3.32
CA ASP A 19 -4.34 6.63 -2.44
C ASP A 19 -5.15 7.87 -2.79
N MET A 20 -5.21 8.25 -4.08
CA MET A 20 -6.03 9.38 -4.52
C MET A 20 -7.51 9.20 -4.19
N ILE A 21 -8.05 7.99 -4.34
CA ILE A 21 -9.45 7.71 -4.05
C ILE A 21 -9.70 7.71 -2.53
N ILE A 22 -8.90 6.95 -1.79
CA ILE A 22 -9.05 6.76 -0.35
C ILE A 22 -8.78 8.06 0.38
N HIS A 23 -7.62 8.68 0.15
CA HIS A 23 -7.22 9.88 0.88
C HIS A 23 -7.84 11.16 0.32
N GLY A 24 -7.90 11.28 -1.02
CA GLY A 24 -8.37 12.49 -1.69
C GLY A 24 -9.90 12.61 -1.81
N LEU A 25 -10.66 11.50 -1.74
CA LEU A 25 -12.12 11.54 -1.85
C LEU A 25 -12.82 11.02 -0.59
N ILE A 26 -12.39 9.87 -0.06
CA ILE A 26 -13.11 9.22 1.06
C ILE A 26 -12.74 9.84 2.40
N LEU A 27 -11.46 10.07 2.65
CA LEU A 27 -10.94 10.52 3.95
C LEU A 27 -10.72 12.02 4.03
N GLU A 28 -10.83 12.76 2.93
CA GLU A 28 -10.66 14.22 2.89
C GLU A 28 -11.44 14.96 4.00
N PRO A 29 -12.73 14.68 4.26
CA PRO A 29 -13.47 15.40 5.31
C PRO A 29 -12.93 15.12 6.72
N LEU A 30 -12.27 13.98 6.93
CA LEU A 30 -11.66 13.61 8.21
C LEU A 30 -10.28 14.25 8.38
N TYR A 31 -9.56 14.49 7.29
CA TYR A 31 -8.31 15.27 7.30
C TYR A 31 -8.55 16.72 7.75
N GLN A 32 -9.65 17.34 7.31
CA GLN A 32 -10.01 18.70 7.73
C GLN A 32 -10.25 18.82 9.24
N GLN A 33 -10.77 17.77 9.88
CA GLN A 33 -10.98 17.74 11.34
C GLN A 33 -9.67 17.60 12.15
N SER A 34 -8.57 17.27 11.46
CA SER A 34 -7.25 17.06 12.06
C SER A 34 -6.17 17.94 11.43
N ALA A 35 -6.56 19.02 10.72
CA ALA A 35 -5.66 19.89 9.95
C ALA A 35 -4.43 20.35 10.74
N GLN A 36 -4.59 20.62 12.03
CA GLN A 36 -3.53 21.03 12.97
C GLN A 36 -2.41 19.99 13.19
N LEU A 37 -2.65 18.72 12.84
CA LEU A 37 -1.64 17.65 12.95
C LEU A 37 -0.77 17.53 11.70
N TRP A 38 -1.17 18.16 10.59
CA TRP A 38 -0.53 18.02 9.28
C TRP A 38 0.34 19.22 8.95
N ARG A 39 1.32 19.00 8.06
CA ARG A 39 2.06 20.13 7.48
C ARG A 39 1.11 21.02 6.68
N PRO A 40 1.33 22.34 6.66
CA PRO A 40 0.67 23.22 5.70
C PRO A 40 0.83 22.69 4.27
N GLU A 41 -0.18 22.88 3.42
CA GLU A 41 -0.21 22.32 2.05
C GLU A 41 1.04 22.70 1.24
N GLY A 42 1.48 23.97 1.32
CA GLY A 42 2.69 24.46 0.65
C GLY A 42 4.02 23.91 1.20
N GLU A 43 3.99 23.21 2.32
CA GLU A 43 5.15 22.59 2.98
C GLU A 43 5.14 21.05 2.89
N MET A 44 4.12 20.48 2.23
CA MET A 44 4.04 19.04 2.01
C MET A 44 5.12 18.59 1.03
N MET A 45 5.88 17.56 1.42
CA MET A 45 7.02 17.07 0.65
C MET A 45 6.57 16.05 -0.40
N MET A 46 5.84 16.50 -1.42
CA MET A 46 5.25 15.62 -2.44
C MET A 46 6.30 14.76 -3.16
N GLY A 47 7.48 15.31 -3.45
CA GLY A 47 8.59 14.54 -4.04
C GLY A 47 9.07 13.40 -3.13
N LEU A 48 9.16 13.65 -1.82
CA LEU A 48 9.53 12.60 -0.85
C LEU A 48 8.43 11.54 -0.75
N MET A 49 7.15 11.94 -0.76
CA MET A 49 6.02 11.01 -0.76
C MET A 49 6.15 10.02 -1.93
N TYR A 50 6.36 10.49 -3.16
CA TYR A 50 6.53 9.60 -4.31
C TYR A 50 7.76 8.69 -4.20
N ILE A 51 8.88 9.20 -3.69
CA ILE A 51 10.09 8.37 -3.46
C ILE A 51 9.81 7.26 -2.46
N VAL A 52 9.15 7.57 -1.34
CA VAL A 52 8.80 6.58 -0.31
C VAL A 52 7.84 5.54 -0.89
N SER A 53 6.79 5.94 -1.60
CA SER A 53 5.85 5.01 -2.23
C SER A 53 6.53 4.11 -3.27
N LEU A 54 7.46 4.66 -4.07
CA LEU A 54 8.22 3.89 -5.04
C LEU A 54 9.12 2.87 -4.35
N LEU A 55 9.89 3.26 -3.34
CA LEU A 55 10.75 2.34 -2.60
C LEU A 55 9.94 1.25 -1.89
N SER A 56 8.82 1.61 -1.26
CA SER A 56 7.90 0.66 -0.65
C SER A 56 7.38 -0.37 -1.65
N SER A 57 7.00 0.07 -2.86
CA SER A 57 6.54 -0.82 -3.92
C SER A 57 7.65 -1.78 -4.39
N ILE A 58 8.89 -1.29 -4.52
CA ILE A 58 10.06 -2.09 -4.87
C ILE A 58 10.27 -3.21 -3.85
N PHE A 59 10.27 -2.88 -2.56
CA PHE A 59 10.51 -3.88 -1.51
C PHE A 59 9.33 -4.84 -1.32
N PHE A 60 8.09 -4.35 -1.45
CA PHE A 60 6.90 -5.21 -1.44
C PHE A 60 6.95 -6.25 -2.56
N VAL A 61 7.24 -5.82 -3.79
CA VAL A 61 7.39 -6.72 -4.93
C VAL A 61 8.59 -7.65 -4.75
N TRP A 62 9.71 -7.13 -4.24
CA TRP A 62 10.94 -7.91 -4.04
C TRP A 62 10.75 -9.05 -3.06
N ILE A 63 10.07 -8.83 -1.93
CA ILE A 63 9.78 -9.89 -0.96
C ILE A 63 9.02 -11.04 -1.62
N TYR A 64 7.95 -10.75 -2.36
CA TYR A 64 7.21 -11.78 -3.07
C TYR A 64 8.05 -12.45 -4.17
N TYR A 65 8.78 -11.65 -4.95
CA TYR A 65 9.61 -12.12 -6.06
C TYR A 65 10.74 -13.05 -5.59
N ALA A 66 11.41 -12.72 -4.48
CA ALA A 66 12.59 -13.43 -4.01
C ALA A 66 12.29 -14.54 -3.01
N LEU A 67 11.29 -14.35 -2.12
CA LEU A 67 11.15 -15.18 -0.91
C LEU A 67 9.90 -16.07 -0.90
N ILE A 68 8.90 -15.80 -1.75
CA ILE A 68 7.58 -16.45 -1.67
C ILE A 68 7.36 -17.39 -2.86
N ASN A 69 6.87 -18.60 -2.62
CA ASN A 69 6.47 -19.53 -3.68
C ASN A 69 5.32 -18.96 -4.52
N LYS A 70 5.44 -19.01 -5.84
CA LYS A 70 4.59 -18.25 -6.76
C LYS A 70 3.23 -18.92 -6.96
N SER A 71 2.20 -18.33 -6.37
CA SER A 71 0.81 -18.68 -6.62
C SER A 71 -0.09 -17.50 -6.31
N MET A 72 -1.28 -17.46 -6.90
CA MET A 72 -2.28 -16.43 -6.59
C MET A 72 -2.66 -16.45 -5.10
N LYS A 73 -2.86 -17.64 -4.53
CA LYS A 73 -3.17 -17.81 -3.10
C LYS A 73 -2.08 -17.18 -2.23
N ASN A 74 -0.80 -17.49 -2.48
CA ASN A 74 0.30 -16.94 -1.70
C ASN A 74 0.47 -15.44 -1.90
N ALA A 75 0.17 -14.92 -3.10
CA ALA A 75 0.24 -13.48 -3.38
C ALA A 75 -0.85 -12.70 -2.62
N LEU A 76 -2.08 -13.22 -2.60
CA LEU A 76 -3.17 -12.66 -1.82
C LEU A 76 -2.92 -12.74 -0.32
N LEU A 77 -2.44 -13.88 0.19
CA LEU A 77 -2.07 -14.01 1.61
C LEU A 77 -0.93 -13.08 1.98
N TYR A 78 0.08 -12.95 1.12
CA TYR A 78 1.17 -12.00 1.32
C TYR A 78 0.64 -10.56 1.41
N GLY A 79 -0.17 -10.14 0.44
CA GLY A 79 -0.81 -8.83 0.45
C GLY A 79 -1.66 -8.59 1.69
N LEU A 80 -2.47 -9.58 2.09
CA LEU A 80 -3.31 -9.50 3.28
C LEU A 80 -2.47 -9.35 4.56
N PHE A 81 -1.48 -10.21 4.79
CA PHE A 81 -0.68 -10.14 6.03
C PHE A 81 0.21 -8.90 6.07
N TYR A 82 0.76 -8.47 4.93
CA TYR A 82 1.48 -7.21 4.85
C TYR A 82 0.55 -6.02 5.18
N GLY A 83 -0.66 -6.03 4.63
CA GLY A 83 -1.67 -5.00 4.89
C GLY A 83 -2.15 -4.97 6.34
N LEU A 84 -2.37 -6.14 6.94
CA LEU A 84 -2.75 -6.23 8.34
C LEU A 84 -1.65 -5.65 9.24
N THR A 85 -0.39 -6.05 9.04
CA THR A 85 0.71 -5.56 9.90
C THR A 85 0.95 -4.07 9.71
N THR A 86 1.03 -3.59 8.47
CA THR A 86 1.26 -2.18 8.16
C THR A 86 0.05 -1.31 8.51
N GLY A 87 -1.16 -1.74 8.19
CA GLY A 87 -2.40 -1.04 8.50
C GLY A 87 -2.68 -0.97 10.00
N ILE A 88 -2.37 -2.02 10.78
CA ILE A 88 -2.46 -1.96 12.25
C ILE A 88 -1.52 -0.88 12.78
N SER A 89 -0.26 -0.89 12.32
CA SER A 89 0.74 0.10 12.74
C SER A 89 0.35 1.52 12.34
N MET A 90 -0.03 1.74 11.07
CA MET A 90 -0.35 3.06 10.53
C MET A 90 -1.68 3.61 11.07
N GLY A 91 -2.75 2.82 11.07
CA GLY A 91 -4.06 3.23 11.57
C GLY A 91 -4.10 3.30 13.09
N TYR A 92 -4.08 2.13 13.73
CA TYR A 92 -4.28 2.04 15.18
C TYR A 92 -3.02 2.38 16.00
N GLY A 93 -1.83 2.13 15.47
CA GLY A 93 -0.59 2.59 16.08
C GLY A 93 -0.60 4.11 16.19
N THR A 94 -0.88 4.84 15.10
CA THR A 94 -0.98 6.32 15.16
C THR A 94 -2.09 6.78 16.11
N TYR A 95 -3.29 6.19 16.05
CA TYR A 95 -4.40 6.53 16.94
C TYR A 95 -4.09 6.34 18.43
N SER A 96 -3.18 5.42 18.79
CA SER A 96 -2.83 5.15 20.18
C SER A 96 -2.14 6.32 20.90
N PHE A 97 -1.54 7.27 20.16
CA PHE A 97 -0.82 8.42 20.74
C PHE A 97 -1.13 9.77 20.06
N MET A 98 -1.68 9.78 18.84
CA MET A 98 -2.16 11.01 18.20
C MET A 98 -3.68 11.11 18.31
N PRO A 99 -4.22 12.33 18.58
CA PRO A 99 -5.65 12.54 18.69
C PRO A 99 -6.33 12.66 17.32
N ILE A 100 -6.14 11.66 16.45
CA ILE A 100 -6.83 11.59 15.15
C ILE A 100 -8.26 11.08 15.32
N PRO A 101 -9.22 11.44 14.44
CA PRO A 101 -10.56 10.86 14.47
C PRO A 101 -10.52 9.33 14.32
N TYR A 102 -11.35 8.61 15.10
CA TYR A 102 -11.41 7.15 15.02
C TYR A 102 -11.66 6.62 13.60
N LEU A 103 -12.58 7.27 12.86
CA LEU A 103 -12.88 6.88 11.49
C LEU A 103 -11.69 7.09 10.54
N LEU A 104 -10.78 8.02 10.84
CA LEU A 104 -9.56 8.21 10.07
C LEU A 104 -8.59 7.05 10.30
N ALA A 105 -8.42 6.63 11.56
CA ALA A 105 -7.62 5.46 11.93
C ALA A 105 -8.16 4.17 11.28
N LEU A 106 -9.48 3.96 11.36
CA LEU A 106 -10.15 2.83 10.71
C LEU A 106 -9.99 2.89 9.18
N GLY A 107 -10.13 4.09 8.60
CA GLY A 107 -9.94 4.34 7.19
C GLY A 107 -8.52 3.98 6.71
N TRP A 108 -7.49 4.41 7.43
CA TRP A 108 -6.10 4.04 7.12
C TRP A 108 -5.85 2.55 7.23
N PHE A 109 -6.37 1.90 8.28
CA PHE A 109 -6.26 0.46 8.44
C PHE A 109 -6.89 -0.29 7.26
N LEU A 110 -8.16 -0.02 6.96
CA LEU A 110 -8.89 -0.71 5.89
C LEU A 110 -8.35 -0.36 4.51
N GLY A 111 -7.97 0.91 4.28
CA GLY A 111 -7.36 1.37 3.03
C GLY A 111 -6.04 0.65 2.75
N THR A 112 -5.15 0.58 3.74
CA THR A 112 -3.87 -0.13 3.63
C THR A 112 -4.08 -1.62 3.30
N VAL A 113 -5.03 -2.29 4.00
CA VAL A 113 -5.34 -3.70 3.74
C VAL A 113 -5.86 -3.90 2.32
N LEU A 114 -6.75 -3.02 1.85
CA LEU A 114 -7.29 -3.09 0.49
C LEU A 114 -6.18 -2.92 -0.55
N GLU A 115 -5.34 -1.89 -0.40
CA GLU A 115 -4.23 -1.59 -1.30
C GLU A 115 -3.23 -2.74 -1.43
N THR A 116 -2.85 -3.34 -0.32
CA THR A 116 -1.85 -4.41 -0.32
C THR A 116 -2.44 -5.73 -0.81
N VAL A 117 -3.73 -5.99 -0.60
CA VAL A 117 -4.43 -7.15 -1.19
C VAL A 117 -4.56 -6.98 -2.72
N VAL A 118 -4.91 -5.79 -3.20
CA VAL A 118 -4.92 -5.48 -4.64
C VAL A 118 -3.53 -5.65 -5.23
N ALA A 119 -2.50 -5.11 -4.57
CA ALA A 119 -1.11 -5.31 -4.97
C ALA A 119 -0.72 -6.79 -4.99
N GLY A 120 -1.09 -7.57 -3.97
CA GLY A 120 -0.91 -9.02 -3.93
C GLY A 120 -1.56 -9.73 -5.13
N ALA A 121 -2.78 -9.36 -5.51
CA ALA A 121 -3.43 -9.89 -6.70
C ALA A 121 -2.64 -9.58 -7.99
N LEU A 122 -2.14 -8.35 -8.14
CA LEU A 122 -1.28 -7.95 -9.26
C LEU A 122 0.00 -8.79 -9.31
N LEU A 123 0.64 -9.03 -8.17
CA LEU A 123 1.83 -9.90 -8.09
C LEU A 123 1.52 -11.32 -8.55
N GLY A 124 0.40 -11.91 -8.10
CA GLY A 124 -0.03 -13.26 -8.51
C GLY A 124 -0.36 -13.37 -10.01
N TRP A 125 -0.77 -12.27 -10.64
CA TRP A 125 -0.99 -12.21 -12.10
C TRP A 125 0.30 -12.03 -12.90
N ILE A 126 1.22 -11.19 -12.43
CA ILE A 126 2.42 -10.80 -13.19
C ILE A 126 3.56 -11.80 -12.97
N ILE A 127 3.79 -12.23 -11.72
CA ILE A 127 4.93 -13.06 -11.32
C ILE A 127 4.44 -14.49 -11.08
N LYS A 128 4.10 -15.17 -12.18
CA LYS A 128 3.75 -16.60 -12.19
C LYS A 128 4.99 -17.47 -12.28
N GLU A 129 4.91 -18.67 -11.72
CA GLU A 129 5.87 -19.74 -11.96
C GLU A 129 5.97 -20.00 -13.46
N GLU A 130 7.19 -20.22 -13.97
CA GLU A 130 7.35 -20.56 -15.39
C GLU A 130 6.90 -22.01 -15.57
N GLU A 131 5.91 -22.24 -16.44
CA GLU A 131 5.59 -23.59 -16.90
C GLU A 131 6.87 -24.18 -17.48
N LYS A 132 7.35 -25.28 -16.89
CA LYS A 132 8.38 -26.09 -17.54
C LYS A 132 7.80 -26.52 -18.89
N LYS A 133 8.36 -26.00 -19.98
CA LYS A 133 8.12 -26.56 -21.30
C LYS A 133 8.77 -27.94 -21.29
N GLU A 134 7.94 -28.97 -21.21
CA GLU A 134 8.33 -30.37 -21.46
C GLU A 134 8.71 -30.57 -22.93
#